data_AF-E4N9J9-F1
#
_entry.id   AF-E4N9J9-F1
#
_cell.length_a   1.000
_cell.length_b   1.000
_cell.length_c   1.000
_cell.angle_alpha   90.00
_cell.angle_beta   90.00
_cell.angle_gamma   90.00
#
_symmetry.space_group_name_H-M   'P 1'
#
loop_
_entity.id
_entity.type
_entity.pdbx_description
1 polymer ?
#
loop_
_entity_poly.entity_id
_entity_poly.type
_entity_poly.pdbx_seq_one_letter_code
_entity_poly.pdbx_strand_id
1 'polypeptide(L)'
;MFGTWAVELDRLLPLWWDRDTVRAAGFAPLVWAMNFFKSLWRGLWLYFLPRWAVDLFGPSRYGRRPYGLSLTRRAYRALRRPLHGGSWHGPAGSTAWLFWRAVRTTAGEKLKADHDLFTLLVSDRRLLVLSRWTAGQSDDHYRATPLIELPVGSWWLRPDTPNDVWAHRQDLLFADGSWLALAFENEADLHAFRAVAGGR
;
A
#
# COMPACT_ATOMS: atom_id res chain seq x y z
N MET A 1 0.19 -8.28 -24.03
CA MET A 1 0.37 -7.51 -22.78
C MET A 1 0.45 -6.04 -23.15
N PHE A 2 -0.31 -5.17 -22.48
CA PHE A 2 -0.42 -3.75 -22.83
C PHE A 2 0.39 -2.83 -21.90
N GLY A 3 0.58 -3.23 -20.64
CA GLY A 3 1.43 -2.48 -19.71
C GLY A 3 1.40 -3.02 -18.30
N THR A 4 2.29 -2.46 -17.48
CA THR A 4 2.41 -2.70 -16.03
C THR A 4 2.55 -1.38 -15.30
N TRP A 5 1.81 -1.21 -14.21
CA TRP A 5 1.82 0.01 -13.40
C TRP A 5 2.00 -0.33 -11.93
N ALA A 6 2.86 0.41 -11.25
CA ALA A 6 2.92 0.40 -9.79
C ALA A 6 1.76 1.25 -9.25
N VAL A 7 0.98 0.69 -8.33
CA VAL A 7 -0.25 1.30 -7.85
C VAL A 7 -0.38 1.11 -6.34
N GLU A 8 -0.96 2.11 -5.68
CA GLU A 8 -1.34 2.05 -4.27
C GLU A 8 -2.86 1.83 -4.13
N LEU A 9 -3.25 1.04 -3.14
CA LEU A 9 -4.60 1.11 -2.58
C LEU A 9 -4.81 2.52 -2.03
N ASP A 10 -6.01 3.06 -2.24
CA ASP A 10 -6.39 4.35 -1.67
C ASP A 10 -6.10 4.41 -0.16
N ARG A 11 -5.49 5.52 0.27
CA ARG A 11 -5.00 5.68 1.64
C ARG A 11 -6.11 5.71 2.67
N LEU A 12 -7.37 5.94 2.27
CA LEU A 12 -8.54 5.92 3.15
C LEU A 12 -9.17 4.54 3.29
N LEU A 13 -8.76 3.56 2.48
CA LEU A 13 -9.24 2.19 2.61
C LEU A 13 -8.99 1.64 4.02
N PRO A 14 -9.91 0.79 4.54
CA PRO A 14 -9.72 0.14 5.82
C PRO A 14 -8.37 -0.58 5.87
N LEU A 15 -7.70 -0.50 7.03
CA LEU A 15 -6.53 -1.34 7.27
C LEU A 15 -7.02 -2.75 7.56
N TRP A 16 -6.35 -3.74 7.00
CA TRP A 16 -6.55 -5.12 7.43
C TRP A 16 -5.89 -5.30 8.79
N TRP A 17 -6.67 -5.76 9.77
CA TRP A 17 -6.16 -6.16 11.07
C TRP A 17 -6.16 -7.68 11.13
N ASP A 18 -4.99 -8.28 10.88
CA ASP A 18 -4.75 -9.67 11.26
C ASP A 18 -4.65 -9.74 12.80
N ARG A 19 -5.13 -10.84 13.41
CA ARG A 19 -5.11 -11.05 14.87
C ARG A 19 -3.67 -10.98 15.41
N ASP A 20 -2.72 -11.39 14.59
CA ASP A 20 -1.28 -11.29 14.86
C ASP A 20 -0.76 -9.85 14.79
N THR A 21 -1.25 -9.01 13.87
CA THR A 21 -0.95 -7.55 13.86
C THR A 21 -1.52 -6.84 15.08
N VAL A 22 -2.67 -7.26 15.60
CA VAL A 22 -3.25 -6.70 16.84
C VAL A 22 -2.40 -7.10 18.05
N ARG A 23 -1.94 -8.36 18.12
CA ARG A 23 -0.95 -8.81 19.12
C ARG A 23 0.36 -8.02 19.00
N ALA A 24 0.85 -7.81 17.78
CA ALA A 24 2.09 -7.09 17.50
C ALA A 24 1.98 -5.58 17.83
N ALA A 25 0.80 -4.98 17.66
CA ALA A 25 0.47 -3.64 18.16
C ALA A 25 0.39 -3.60 19.70
N GLY A 26 0.00 -4.70 20.34
CA GLY A 26 0.12 -4.87 21.80
C GLY A 26 1.55 -4.78 22.32
N PHE A 27 2.55 -5.13 21.48
CA PHE A 27 3.98 -4.93 21.77
C PHE A 27 4.50 -3.53 21.38
N ALA A 28 3.67 -2.64 20.82
CA ALA A 28 4.09 -1.28 20.46
C ALA A 28 4.71 -0.48 21.63
N PRO A 29 4.25 -0.60 22.90
CA PRO A 29 4.92 0.04 24.03
C PRO A 29 6.35 -0.47 24.25
N LEU A 30 6.58 -1.77 24.04
CA LEU A 30 7.90 -2.40 24.17
C LEU A 30 8.83 -1.97 23.03
N VAL A 31 8.31 -1.88 21.81
CA VAL A 31 9.04 -1.35 20.64
C VAL A 31 9.36 0.14 20.83
N TRP A 32 8.44 0.92 21.38
CA TRP A 32 8.66 2.32 21.71
C TRP A 32 9.74 2.48 22.78
N ALA A 33 9.69 1.69 23.87
CA ALA A 33 10.71 1.66 24.90
C ALA A 33 12.08 1.26 24.31
N MET A 34 12.15 0.21 23.50
CA MET A 34 13.38 -0.19 22.80
C MET A 34 13.91 0.92 21.89
N ASN A 35 13.04 1.62 21.16
CA ASN A 35 13.45 2.73 20.30
C ASN A 35 13.93 3.95 21.10
N PHE A 36 13.30 4.22 22.25
CA PHE A 36 13.76 5.23 23.19
C PHE A 36 15.16 4.88 23.73
N PHE A 37 15.37 3.65 24.21
CA PHE A 37 16.68 3.17 24.65
C PHE A 37 17.70 3.17 23.51
N LYS A 38 17.34 2.76 22.29
CA LYS A 38 18.23 2.85 21.11
C LYS A 38 18.61 4.29 20.78
N SER A 39 17.67 5.23 20.87
CA SER A 39 17.93 6.65 20.62
C SER A 39 18.84 7.24 21.69
N LEU A 40 18.60 6.92 22.96
CA LEU A 40 19.45 7.32 24.09
C LEU A 40 20.85 6.73 23.96
N TRP A 41 20.95 5.44 23.66
CA TRP A 41 22.20 4.72 23.45
C TRP A 41 22.98 5.29 22.27
N ARG A 42 22.33 5.54 21.13
CA ARG A 42 22.96 6.21 19.98
C ARG A 42 23.45 7.61 20.34
N GLY A 43 22.69 8.38 21.12
CA GLY A 43 23.13 9.68 21.64
C GLY A 43 24.40 9.56 22.49
N LEU A 44 24.47 8.53 23.35
CA LEU A 44 25.66 8.21 24.15
C LEU A 44 26.86 7.84 23.26
N TRP A 45 26.69 6.98 22.27
CA TRP A 45 27.78 6.61 21.35
C TRP A 45 28.28 7.79 20.52
N LEU A 46 27.39 8.68 20.10
CA LEU A 46 27.75 9.91 19.37
C LEU A 46 28.53 10.92 20.22
N TYR A 47 28.51 10.78 21.55
CA TYR A 47 29.37 11.56 22.44
C TYR A 47 30.82 11.05 22.43
N PHE A 48 31.03 9.73 22.30
CA PHE A 48 32.36 9.10 22.39
C PHE A 48 32.99 8.75 21.03
N LEU A 49 32.19 8.58 19.97
CA LEU A 49 32.65 8.16 18.65
C LEU A 49 32.23 9.14 17.54
N PRO A 50 33.03 9.24 16.46
CA PRO A 50 32.64 9.96 15.27
C PRO A 50 31.35 9.41 14.66
N ARG A 51 30.53 10.30 14.08
CA ARG A 51 29.22 9.96 13.46
C ARG A 51 29.30 8.77 12.49
N TRP A 52 30.35 8.72 11.67
CA TRP A 52 30.55 7.65 10.69
C TRP A 52 30.73 6.27 11.34
N ALA A 53 31.41 6.18 12.50
CA ALA A 53 31.63 4.92 13.20
C ALA A 53 30.33 4.45 13.89
N VAL A 54 29.56 5.39 14.45
CA VAL A 54 28.26 5.06 15.06
C VAL A 54 27.23 4.63 14.02
N ASP A 55 27.28 5.17 12.80
CA ASP A 55 26.41 4.72 11.71
C ASP A 55 26.84 3.37 11.12
N LEU A 56 28.13 3.00 11.21
CA LEU A 56 28.65 1.70 10.75
C LEU A 56 28.32 0.55 11.72
N PHE A 57 28.37 0.80 13.03
CA PHE A 57 28.19 -0.22 14.08
C PHE A 57 26.88 -0.09 14.88
N GLY A 58 26.19 1.04 14.76
CA GLY A 58 24.92 1.29 15.44
C GLY A 58 23.74 0.63 14.71
N PRO A 59 22.74 0.12 15.42
CA PRO A 59 21.52 -0.37 14.79
C PRO A 59 20.88 0.77 13.99
N SER A 60 20.78 0.59 12.69
CA SER A 60 20.32 1.61 11.76
C SER A 60 18.93 2.13 12.15
N ARG A 61 18.70 3.44 11.95
CA ARG A 61 17.40 4.12 12.19
C ARG A 61 16.26 3.56 11.34
N TYR A 62 16.50 2.58 10.48
CA TYR A 62 15.49 1.81 9.75
C TYR A 62 14.79 0.80 10.65
N GLY A 63 14.48 1.19 11.90
CA GLY A 63 13.31 0.67 12.58
C GLY A 63 12.11 1.08 11.76
N ARG A 64 11.77 0.24 10.76
CA ARG A 64 10.54 0.32 9.96
C ARG A 64 9.42 0.71 10.90
N ARG A 65 8.90 1.93 10.68
CA ARG A 65 7.96 2.57 11.60
C ARG A 65 6.84 1.58 11.90
N PRO A 66 6.58 1.28 13.19
CA PRO A 66 5.60 0.28 13.56
C PRO A 66 4.22 0.80 13.15
N TYR A 67 3.64 0.10 12.19
CA TYR A 67 2.22 0.08 11.84
C TYR A 67 1.64 1.38 11.25
N GLY A 68 0.66 1.21 10.36
CA GLY A 68 -0.24 2.26 9.85
C GLY A 68 -1.13 2.92 10.94
N LEU A 69 -0.68 2.92 12.19
CA LEU A 69 -1.28 3.45 13.40
C LEU A 69 -0.56 4.73 13.88
N SER A 70 0.24 5.40 13.06
CA SER A 70 0.69 6.73 13.46
C SER A 70 -0.55 7.62 13.68
N LEU A 71 -0.60 8.31 14.83
CA LEU A 71 -1.61 9.33 15.10
C LEU A 71 -1.73 10.31 13.93
N THR A 72 -0.62 10.57 13.24
CA THR A 72 -0.55 11.34 12.00
C THR A 72 -1.34 10.71 10.85
N ARG A 73 -1.31 9.39 10.62
CA ARG A 73 -2.14 8.73 9.57
C ARG A 73 -3.62 8.76 9.92
N ARG A 74 -4.00 8.58 11.19
CA ARG A 74 -5.41 8.68 11.63
C ARG A 74 -5.95 10.11 11.48
N ALA A 75 -5.21 11.12 11.95
CA ALA A 75 -5.56 12.52 11.78
C ALA A 75 -5.61 12.92 10.29
N TYR A 76 -4.62 12.46 9.51
CA TYR A 76 -4.59 12.64 8.05
C TYR A 76 -5.83 12.05 7.36
N ARG A 77 -6.24 10.83 7.72
CA ARG A 77 -7.45 10.21 7.17
C ARG A 77 -8.73 10.94 7.58
N ALA A 78 -8.80 11.40 8.83
CA ALA A 78 -9.95 12.14 9.34
C ALA A 78 -10.15 13.48 8.60
N LEU A 79 -9.05 14.20 8.32
CA LEU A 79 -9.07 15.46 7.56
C LEU A 79 -9.44 15.25 6.08
N ARG A 80 -8.97 14.15 5.47
CA ARG A 80 -9.11 13.94 4.03
C ARG A 80 -10.46 13.34 3.62
N ARG A 81 -11.06 12.49 4.47
CA ARG A 81 -12.37 11.84 4.22
C ARG A 81 -13.48 12.74 3.65
N PRO A 82 -13.76 13.93 4.21
CA PRO A 82 -14.84 14.78 3.69
C PRO A 82 -14.59 15.31 2.26
N LEU A 83 -13.33 15.37 1.83
CA LEU A 83 -12.93 16.00 0.57
C LEU A 83 -12.52 14.99 -0.52
N HIS A 84 -12.46 13.70 -0.17
CA HIS A 84 -11.92 12.63 -1.03
C HIS A 84 -13.01 11.76 -1.65
N GLY A 85 -14.27 11.86 -1.19
CA GLY A 85 -15.32 10.90 -1.53
C GLY A 85 -15.10 9.52 -0.89
N GLY A 86 -15.92 8.53 -1.24
CA GLY A 86 -15.70 7.15 -0.80
C GLY A 86 -14.42 6.56 -1.40
N SER A 87 -13.79 5.59 -0.74
CA SER A 87 -12.61 4.87 -1.23
C SER A 87 -12.90 3.46 -1.77
N TRP A 88 -14.09 2.94 -1.48
CA TRP A 88 -14.61 1.69 -2.02
C TRP A 88 -16.11 1.59 -1.79
N HIS A 89 -16.74 0.68 -2.49
CA HIS A 89 -18.09 0.23 -2.24
C HIS A 89 -18.21 -1.25 -2.57
N GLY A 90 -18.93 -2.00 -1.75
CA GLY A 90 -19.23 -3.40 -1.98
C GLY A 90 -19.47 -4.15 -0.68
N PRO A 91 -20.38 -5.15 -0.66
CA PRO A 91 -20.58 -6.00 0.50
C PRO A 91 -19.35 -6.90 0.74
N ALA A 92 -19.29 -7.52 1.91
CA ALA A 92 -18.32 -8.57 2.18
C ALA A 92 -18.47 -9.70 1.14
N GLY A 93 -17.34 -10.17 0.59
CA GLY A 93 -17.33 -11.17 -0.48
C GLY A 93 -17.48 -10.62 -1.91
N SER A 94 -17.70 -9.31 -2.08
CA SER A 94 -17.63 -8.67 -3.40
C SER A 94 -16.21 -8.70 -3.99
N THR A 95 -16.11 -8.46 -5.28
CA THR A 95 -14.85 -8.41 -6.04
C THR A 95 -13.94 -7.33 -5.48
N ALA A 96 -14.46 -6.13 -5.18
CA ALA A 96 -13.71 -5.08 -4.50
C ALA A 96 -13.19 -5.52 -3.13
N TRP A 97 -13.99 -6.27 -2.36
CA TRP A 97 -13.58 -6.78 -1.06
C TRP A 97 -12.48 -7.83 -1.18
N LEU A 98 -12.62 -8.77 -2.11
CA LEU A 98 -11.61 -9.79 -2.40
C LEU A 98 -10.31 -9.15 -2.90
N PHE A 99 -10.42 -8.15 -3.78
CA PHE A 99 -9.28 -7.34 -4.25
C PHE A 99 -8.54 -6.70 -3.10
N TRP A 100 -9.24 -5.89 -2.31
CA TRP A 100 -8.68 -5.21 -1.15
C TRP A 100 -8.01 -6.21 -0.21
N ARG A 101 -8.68 -7.32 0.11
CA ARG A 101 -8.15 -8.35 1.01
C ARG A 101 -6.90 -9.02 0.44
N ALA A 102 -6.88 -9.37 -0.85
CA ALA A 102 -5.74 -10.01 -1.48
C ALA A 102 -4.48 -9.14 -1.38
N VAL A 103 -4.59 -7.86 -1.74
CA VAL A 103 -3.47 -6.90 -1.64
C VAL A 103 -3.04 -6.72 -0.18
N ARG A 104 -3.99 -6.57 0.75
CA ARG A 104 -3.70 -6.36 2.18
C ARG A 104 -3.13 -7.56 2.92
N THR A 105 -3.32 -8.77 2.38
CA THR A 105 -2.89 -10.02 3.01
C THR A 105 -1.69 -10.66 2.30
N THR A 106 -1.07 -9.93 1.38
CA THR A 106 0.13 -10.36 0.64
C THR A 106 1.17 -10.96 1.59
N ALA A 107 1.51 -12.22 1.35
CA ALA A 107 2.47 -12.95 2.18
C ALA A 107 3.86 -12.30 2.09
N GLY A 108 4.51 -12.08 3.24
CA GLY A 108 5.83 -11.45 3.30
C GLY A 108 5.84 -9.94 3.52
N GLU A 109 4.73 -9.26 3.25
CA GLU A 109 4.59 -7.84 3.57
C GLU A 109 4.02 -7.62 4.97
N LYS A 110 3.52 -8.67 5.66
CA LYS A 110 2.77 -8.61 6.96
C LYS A 110 3.33 -7.67 8.03
N LEU A 111 4.63 -7.38 8.02
CA LEU A 111 5.32 -6.49 8.98
C LEU A 111 5.93 -5.21 8.35
N LYS A 112 5.83 -5.02 7.03
CA LYS A 112 6.27 -3.81 6.32
C LYS A 112 5.11 -2.78 6.29
N ALA A 113 5.44 -1.49 6.36
CA ALA A 113 4.46 -0.40 6.51
C ALA A 113 3.58 -0.13 5.27
N ASP A 114 3.87 -0.79 4.15
CA ASP A 114 3.38 -0.43 2.82
C ASP A 114 2.52 -1.54 2.18
N HIS A 115 1.56 -2.10 2.93
CA HIS A 115 0.51 -3.02 2.42
C HIS A 115 -0.51 -2.35 1.47
N ASP A 116 -0.10 -1.23 0.91
CA ASP A 116 -0.88 -0.43 -0.01
C ASP A 116 -0.36 -0.65 -1.44
N LEU A 117 0.91 -0.99 -1.61
CA LEU A 117 1.59 -1.04 -2.92
C LEU A 117 1.45 -2.40 -3.60
N PHE A 118 1.13 -2.39 -4.88
CA PHE A 118 1.04 -3.57 -5.72
C PHE A 118 1.27 -3.19 -7.19
N THR A 119 1.28 -4.18 -8.08
CA THR A 119 1.47 -3.95 -9.52
C THR A 119 0.27 -4.44 -10.30
N LEU A 120 -0.30 -3.57 -11.14
CA LEU A 120 -1.32 -3.95 -12.12
C LEU A 120 -0.64 -4.32 -13.43
N LEU A 121 -0.96 -5.49 -13.97
CA LEU A 121 -0.58 -5.89 -15.32
C LEU A 121 -1.84 -6.04 -16.16
N VAL A 122 -1.98 -5.21 -17.18
CA VAL A 122 -3.10 -5.27 -18.13
C VAL A 122 -2.67 -6.08 -19.35
N SER A 123 -3.38 -7.19 -19.60
CA SER A 123 -3.21 -8.04 -20.77
C SER A 123 -4.45 -7.99 -21.67
N ASP A 124 -4.39 -8.57 -22.86
CA ASP A 124 -5.50 -8.72 -23.81
C ASP A 124 -6.71 -9.47 -23.26
N ARG A 125 -6.52 -10.32 -22.24
CA ARG A 125 -7.59 -11.19 -21.72
C ARG A 125 -7.95 -10.98 -20.26
N ARG A 126 -7.09 -10.30 -19.50
CA ARG A 126 -7.24 -10.15 -18.05
C ARG A 126 -6.42 -8.99 -17.49
N LEU A 127 -6.87 -8.51 -16.34
CA LEU A 127 -6.09 -7.69 -15.42
C LEU A 127 -5.51 -8.60 -14.35
N LEU A 128 -4.20 -8.60 -14.21
CA LEU A 128 -3.48 -9.32 -13.16
C LEU A 128 -3.05 -8.32 -12.09
N VAL A 129 -3.33 -8.67 -10.83
CA VAL A 129 -2.87 -7.94 -9.65
C VAL A 129 -1.71 -8.74 -9.08
N LEU A 130 -0.53 -8.16 -9.09
CA LEU A 130 0.69 -8.78 -8.62
C LEU A 130 1.15 -8.10 -7.33
N SER A 131 1.79 -8.84 -6.44
CA SER A 131 2.49 -8.25 -5.30
C SER A 131 3.56 -7.27 -5.76
N ARG A 132 3.91 -6.33 -4.88
CA ARG A 132 4.89 -5.27 -5.16
C ARG A 132 6.18 -5.87 -5.73
N TRP A 133 6.54 -5.43 -6.93
CA TRP A 133 7.86 -5.65 -7.51
C TRP A 133 8.57 -4.32 -7.67
N THR A 134 9.71 -4.13 -6.99
CA THR A 134 10.59 -2.98 -7.20
C THR A 134 11.99 -3.49 -7.51
N ALA A 135 12.66 -2.86 -8.48
CA ALA A 135 13.99 -3.29 -8.95
C ALA A 135 15.05 -3.36 -7.84
N GLY A 136 14.89 -2.61 -6.73
CA GLY A 136 15.75 -2.65 -5.56
C GLY A 136 15.46 -3.77 -4.54
N GLN A 137 14.52 -4.68 -4.83
CA GLN A 137 14.15 -5.82 -3.98
C GLN A 137 14.51 -7.17 -4.61
N SER A 138 15.48 -7.21 -5.53
CA SER A 138 15.93 -8.43 -6.22
C SER A 138 16.35 -9.58 -5.30
N ASP A 139 16.84 -9.24 -4.10
CA ASP A 139 17.40 -10.20 -3.13
C ASP A 139 16.38 -10.69 -2.09
N ASP A 140 15.23 -10.01 -1.98
CA ASP A 140 14.12 -10.48 -1.15
C ASP A 140 13.34 -11.53 -1.98
N HIS A 141 13.02 -12.69 -1.40
CA HIS A 141 12.29 -13.81 -2.02
C HIS A 141 10.90 -13.48 -2.63
N TYR A 142 10.48 -12.21 -2.65
CA TYR A 142 9.19 -11.74 -3.14
C TYR A 142 9.26 -11.48 -4.65
N ARG A 143 9.28 -12.58 -5.43
CA ARG A 143 8.92 -12.53 -6.86
C ARG A 143 7.50 -11.98 -6.97
N ALA A 144 7.21 -11.22 -8.04
CA ALA A 144 5.88 -10.71 -8.35
C ALA A 144 4.86 -11.86 -8.36
N THR A 145 4.22 -12.10 -7.22
CA THR A 145 3.28 -13.20 -7.02
C THR A 145 1.90 -12.75 -7.44
N PRO A 146 1.18 -13.55 -8.24
CA PRO A 146 -0.19 -13.22 -8.60
C PRO A 146 -1.08 -13.26 -7.35
N LEU A 147 -1.78 -12.16 -7.10
CA LEU A 147 -2.71 -11.99 -5.99
C LEU A 147 -4.14 -12.27 -6.45
N ILE A 148 -4.54 -11.64 -7.56
CA ILE A 148 -5.87 -11.76 -8.16
C ILE A 148 -5.74 -11.68 -9.68
N GLU A 149 -6.63 -12.41 -10.35
CA GLU A 149 -6.83 -12.30 -11.79
C GLU A 149 -8.29 -11.90 -12.06
N LEU A 150 -8.48 -10.89 -12.90
CA LEU A 150 -9.80 -10.41 -13.31
C LEU A 150 -9.93 -10.55 -14.83
N PRO A 151 -10.87 -11.36 -15.34
CA PRO A 151 -11.05 -11.51 -16.78
C PRO A 151 -11.50 -10.20 -17.44
N VAL A 152 -11.26 -10.06 -18.74
CA VAL A 152 -11.80 -8.94 -19.51
C VAL A 152 -13.32 -8.94 -19.43
N GLY A 153 -13.89 -7.74 -19.30
CA GLY A 153 -15.33 -7.54 -19.12
C GLY A 153 -15.81 -7.71 -17.67
N SER A 154 -14.96 -8.13 -16.72
CA SER A 154 -15.33 -8.16 -15.30
C SER A 154 -14.93 -6.90 -14.53
N TRP A 155 -14.27 -5.96 -15.18
CA TRP A 155 -13.75 -4.73 -14.59
C TRP A 155 -13.68 -3.62 -15.64
N TRP A 156 -13.85 -2.37 -15.20
CA TRP A 156 -13.79 -1.16 -16.03
C TRP A 156 -13.30 0.03 -15.21
N LEU A 157 -13.00 1.13 -15.88
CA LEU A 157 -12.78 2.40 -15.21
C LEU A 157 -14.12 3.02 -14.81
N ARG A 158 -14.23 3.49 -13.56
CA ARG A 158 -15.42 4.21 -13.13
C ARG A 158 -15.44 5.63 -13.73
N PRO A 159 -16.52 6.04 -14.42
CA PRO A 159 -16.58 7.31 -15.14
C PRO A 159 -16.56 8.54 -14.21
N ASP A 160 -17.29 8.49 -13.10
CA ASP A 160 -17.40 9.61 -12.14
C ASP A 160 -16.42 9.47 -10.97
N THR A 161 -15.14 9.28 -11.28
CA THR A 161 -14.11 9.23 -10.23
C THR A 161 -13.89 10.65 -9.68
N PRO A 162 -14.07 10.90 -8.38
CA PRO A 162 -13.80 12.21 -7.81
C PRO A 162 -12.34 12.57 -8.01
N ASN A 163 -12.06 13.80 -8.48
CA ASN A 163 -10.70 14.32 -8.49
C ASN A 163 -10.21 14.42 -7.05
N ASP A 164 -9.23 13.60 -6.72
CA ASP A 164 -8.56 13.63 -5.44
C ASP A 164 -7.44 14.67 -5.50
N VAL A 165 -7.55 15.71 -4.69
CA VAL A 165 -6.60 16.84 -4.66
C VAL A 165 -5.20 16.39 -4.22
N TRP A 166 -5.07 15.22 -3.60
CA TRP A 166 -3.83 14.77 -2.96
C TRP A 166 -3.25 13.48 -3.53
N ALA A 167 -3.87 12.87 -4.55
CA ALA A 167 -3.30 11.74 -5.30
C ALA A 167 -3.88 11.64 -6.72
N HIS A 168 -3.11 11.01 -7.60
CA HIS A 168 -3.57 10.67 -8.94
C HIS A 168 -4.50 9.46 -8.88
N ARG A 169 -5.80 9.70 -8.70
CA ARG A 169 -6.78 8.66 -8.41
C ARG A 169 -7.47 8.10 -9.66
N GLN A 170 -7.66 6.79 -9.66
CA GLN A 170 -8.61 6.11 -10.55
C GLN A 170 -9.40 5.06 -9.80
N ASP A 171 -10.72 5.03 -9.97
CA ASP A 171 -11.55 3.96 -9.42
C ASP A 171 -11.69 2.83 -10.44
N LEU A 172 -11.51 1.60 -9.98
CA LEU A 172 -11.92 0.39 -10.70
C LEU A 172 -13.34 0.02 -10.32
N LEU A 173 -14.21 -0.16 -11.31
CA LEU A 173 -15.55 -0.72 -11.16
C LEU A 173 -15.51 -2.20 -11.57
N PHE A 174 -16.22 -3.05 -10.86
CA PHE A 174 -16.31 -4.48 -11.12
C PHE A 174 -17.72 -4.87 -11.56
N ALA A 175 -17.86 -6.04 -12.20
CA ALA A 175 -19.12 -6.51 -12.75
C ALA A 175 -20.24 -6.76 -11.72
N ASP A 176 -19.89 -6.95 -10.45
CA ASP A 176 -20.83 -7.06 -9.34
C ASP A 176 -21.30 -5.69 -8.80
N GLY A 177 -20.93 -4.59 -9.48
CA GLY A 177 -21.24 -3.22 -9.08
C GLY A 177 -20.39 -2.69 -7.93
N SER A 178 -19.49 -3.52 -7.39
CA SER A 178 -18.51 -3.06 -6.40
C SER A 178 -17.40 -2.24 -7.08
N TRP A 179 -16.77 -1.35 -6.34
CA TRP A 179 -15.65 -0.56 -6.86
C TRP A 179 -14.62 -0.27 -5.79
N LEU A 180 -13.41 0.03 -6.23
CA LEU A 180 -12.27 0.29 -5.37
C LEU A 180 -11.39 1.40 -5.93
N ALA A 181 -11.05 2.36 -5.08
CA ALA A 181 -10.18 3.47 -5.43
C ALA A 181 -8.70 3.08 -5.41
N LEU A 182 -7.99 3.50 -6.45
CA LEU A 182 -6.56 3.32 -6.63
C LEU A 182 -5.86 4.66 -6.71
N ALA A 183 -4.65 4.72 -6.16
CA ALA A 183 -3.76 5.87 -6.22
C ALA A 183 -2.51 5.53 -7.03
N PHE A 184 -2.18 6.39 -7.99
CA PHE A 184 -0.97 6.32 -8.81
C PHE A 184 0.08 7.27 -8.26
N GLU A 185 1.35 6.90 -8.43
CA GLU A 185 2.48 7.70 -7.94
C GLU A 185 2.61 9.03 -8.69
N ASN A 186 2.33 9.02 -9.99
CA ASN A 186 2.40 10.20 -10.85
C ASN A 186 1.23 10.26 -11.85
N GLU A 187 1.02 11.45 -12.41
CA GLU A 187 -0.07 11.71 -13.36
C GLU A 187 0.13 11.00 -14.71
N ALA A 188 1.37 10.84 -15.14
CA ALA A 188 1.70 10.21 -16.42
C ALA A 188 1.28 8.73 -16.45
N ASP A 189 1.55 8.00 -15.35
CA ASP A 189 1.15 6.61 -15.17
C ASP A 189 -0.37 6.47 -15.12
N LEU A 190 -1.06 7.40 -14.47
CA LEU A 190 -2.53 7.46 -14.46
C LEU A 190 -3.08 7.64 -15.88
N HIS A 191 -2.58 8.61 -16.65
CA HIS A 191 -3.04 8.85 -18.01
C HIS A 191 -2.72 7.69 -18.95
N ALA A 192 -1.52 7.11 -18.84
CA ALA A 192 -1.14 5.92 -19.60
C ALA A 192 -2.03 4.72 -19.27
N PHE A 193 -2.32 4.50 -17.98
CA PHE A 193 -3.25 3.47 -17.54
C PHE A 193 -4.66 3.70 -18.09
N ARG A 194 -5.18 4.93 -18.00
CA ARG A 194 -6.50 5.31 -18.54
C ARG A 194 -6.59 5.10 -20.04
N ALA A 195 -5.56 5.45 -20.80
CA ALA A 195 -5.52 5.24 -22.25
C ALA A 195 -5.60 3.75 -22.62
N VAL A 196 -4.94 2.88 -21.84
CA VAL A 196 -4.99 1.42 -22.08
C VAL A 196 -6.30 0.80 -21.59
N ALA A 197 -6.79 1.21 -20.44
CA ALA A 197 -7.96 0.62 -19.79
C ALA A 197 -9.29 1.17 -20.31
N GLY A 198 -9.34 2.42 -20.78
CA GLY A 198 -10.56 3.06 -21.29
C GLY A 198 -10.99 2.62 -22.69
N GLY A 199 -10.14 1.89 -23.43
CA GLY A 199 -10.46 1.32 -24.74
C GLY A 199 -11.15 -0.05 -24.69
N ARG A 200 -11.73 -0.44 -23.54
CA ARG A 200 -12.21 -1.80 -23.25
C ARG A 200 -13.49 -1.79 -22.44
#